data_AF-A0A6G1RGW5-F1
#
_entry.id   AF-A0A6G1RGW5-F1
#
_cell.length_a   1.000
_cell.length_b   1.000
_cell.length_c   1.000
_cell.angle_alpha   90.00
_cell.angle_beta   90.00
_cell.angle_gamma   90.00
#
_symmetry.space_group_name_H-M   'P 1'
#
loop_
_entity.id
_entity.type
_entity.pdbx_description
1 polymer ?
#
loop_
_entity_poly.entity_id
_entity_poly.type
_entity_poly.pdbx_seq_one_letter_code
_entity_poly.pdbx_strand_id
1 'polypeptide(L)'
;MSYRKELEKYRDLDEDKILGALTEEELRKLENELEELDPDNALLPAGLRQRDQTQKPPTGPFKREELMAHLEKQAKDVKDREDLVPFTGEKRGKAWIPKQKPMDPVLESVTLEPELEEALANASDAELCDIAAILGMHTLMSNQQYYEALGSSTIVNKEGLNSVIKPTQYKPVPDEEPNSTDVEATLKRIQSNDPELEEVNLNNIMNIPIPTLKAFAEALKSNTSVKKFSIVGTRSNDPVAFA
;
A
#
# COMPACT_ATOMS: atom_id res chain seq x y z
N MET A 1 3.08 -11.93 -36.87
CA MET A 1 2.54 -13.30 -36.66
C MET A 1 1.73 -13.26 -35.37
N SER A 2 0.49 -13.76 -35.36
CA SER A 2 -0.35 -13.70 -34.16
C SER A 2 0.22 -14.65 -33.11
N TYR A 3 0.52 -14.16 -31.91
CA TYR A 3 0.99 -14.91 -30.74
C TYR A 3 0.23 -16.22 -30.51
N ARG A 4 -1.08 -16.25 -30.82
CA ARG A 4 -1.92 -17.47 -30.76
C ARG A 4 -1.45 -18.60 -31.67
N LYS A 5 -0.90 -18.30 -32.83
CA LYS A 5 -0.45 -19.29 -33.83
C LYS A 5 0.88 -19.93 -33.44
N GLU A 6 1.70 -19.23 -32.67
CA GLU A 6 2.95 -19.76 -32.12
C GLU A 6 2.70 -20.62 -30.88
N LEU A 7 1.56 -20.46 -30.19
CA LEU A 7 1.18 -21.28 -29.04
C LEU A 7 0.61 -22.65 -29.42
N GLU A 8 0.09 -22.82 -30.65
CA GLU A 8 -0.45 -24.11 -31.11
C GLU A 8 0.58 -25.24 -31.08
N LYS A 9 1.88 -24.93 -31.27
CA LYS A 9 2.97 -25.92 -31.20
C LYS A 9 3.16 -26.53 -29.81
N TYR A 10 2.65 -25.87 -28.76
CA TYR A 10 2.74 -26.37 -27.39
C TYR A 10 1.47 -27.14 -26.96
N ARG A 11 0.44 -27.19 -27.79
CA ARG A 11 -0.87 -27.77 -27.43
C ARG A 11 -0.85 -29.29 -27.29
N ASP A 12 0.05 -29.96 -28.01
CA ASP A 12 0.15 -31.42 -28.07
C ASP A 12 1.40 -31.97 -27.37
N LEU A 13 2.06 -31.15 -26.54
CA LEU A 13 3.18 -31.62 -25.71
C LEU A 13 2.65 -32.47 -24.55
N ASP A 14 3.26 -33.63 -24.37
CA ASP A 14 2.98 -34.52 -23.25
C ASP A 14 3.66 -33.97 -21.98
N GLU A 15 2.89 -33.23 -21.19
CA GLU A 15 3.35 -32.56 -19.97
C GLU A 15 3.93 -33.56 -18.96
N ASP A 16 3.29 -34.74 -18.81
CA ASP A 16 3.71 -35.77 -17.85
C ASP A 16 5.07 -36.38 -18.21
N LYS A 17 5.34 -36.54 -19.51
CA LYS A 17 6.64 -37.03 -19.98
C LYS A 17 7.77 -36.03 -19.75
N ILE A 18 7.48 -34.73 -19.86
CA ILE A 18 8.46 -33.66 -19.59
C ILE A 18 8.73 -33.58 -18.09
N LEU A 19 7.70 -33.63 -17.26
CA LEU A 19 7.81 -33.65 -15.80
C LEU A 19 8.55 -34.90 -15.30
N GLY A 20 8.32 -36.06 -15.89
CA GLY A 20 9.04 -37.28 -15.55
C GLY A 20 10.50 -37.33 -16.03
N ALA A 21 10.88 -36.47 -16.98
CA ALA A 21 12.26 -36.37 -17.47
C ALA A 21 13.11 -35.36 -16.67
N LEU A 22 12.48 -34.52 -15.84
CA LEU A 22 13.16 -33.57 -14.97
C LEU A 22 13.88 -34.28 -13.83
N THR A 23 15.11 -33.85 -13.58
CA THR A 23 15.91 -34.36 -12.47
C THR A 23 15.47 -33.73 -11.13
N GLU A 24 15.82 -34.37 -10.01
CA GLU A 24 15.43 -33.90 -8.66
C GLU A 24 15.95 -32.48 -8.35
N GLU A 25 17.10 -32.10 -8.91
CA GLU A 25 17.65 -30.75 -8.78
C GLU A 25 16.84 -29.71 -9.56
N GLU A 26 16.35 -30.06 -10.75
CA GLU A 26 15.53 -29.17 -11.56
C GLU A 26 14.11 -29.03 -11.00
N LEU A 27 13.56 -30.10 -10.42
CA LEU A 27 12.31 -30.05 -9.65
C LEU A 27 12.40 -29.12 -8.45
N ARG A 28 13.50 -29.19 -7.68
CA ARG A 28 13.76 -28.25 -6.59
C ARG A 28 13.90 -26.81 -7.07
N LYS A 29 14.50 -26.59 -8.23
CA LYS A 29 14.62 -25.25 -8.81
C LYS A 29 13.26 -24.68 -9.20
N LEU A 30 12.39 -25.50 -9.81
CA LEU A 30 11.01 -25.12 -10.11
C LEU A 30 10.21 -24.83 -8.85
N GLU A 31 10.38 -25.63 -7.79
CA GLU A 31 9.74 -25.39 -6.50
C GLU A 31 10.17 -24.04 -5.92
N ASN A 32 11.47 -23.73 -5.95
CA ASN A 32 12.00 -22.42 -5.55
C ASN A 32 11.42 -21.28 -6.40
N GLU A 33 11.38 -21.40 -7.72
CA GLU A 33 10.76 -20.40 -8.62
C GLU A 33 9.27 -20.19 -8.29
N LEU A 34 8.57 -21.25 -7.87
CA LEU A 34 7.19 -21.18 -7.41
C LEU A 34 7.04 -20.47 -6.06
N GLU A 35 8.06 -20.53 -5.20
CA GLU A 35 8.11 -19.75 -3.96
C GLU A 35 8.41 -18.27 -4.18
N GLU A 36 9.09 -17.93 -5.28
CA GLU A 36 9.40 -16.54 -5.67
C GLU A 36 8.25 -15.87 -6.44
N LEU A 37 7.29 -16.66 -6.96
CA LEU A 37 6.13 -16.13 -7.66
C LEU A 37 5.17 -15.43 -6.69
N ASP A 38 4.91 -14.15 -6.98
CA ASP A 38 3.95 -13.33 -6.27
C ASP A 38 2.56 -14.02 -6.26
N PRO A 39 1.93 -14.24 -5.09
CA PRO A 39 0.57 -14.78 -5.01
C PRO A 39 -0.44 -13.94 -5.79
N ASP A 40 -0.16 -12.66 -6.08
CA ASP A 40 -1.00 -11.79 -6.90
C ASP A 40 -0.60 -11.73 -8.38
N ASN A 41 0.33 -12.57 -8.84
CA ASN A 41 0.79 -12.58 -10.23
C ASN A 41 -0.38 -12.78 -11.21
N ALA A 42 -0.65 -11.74 -12.01
CA ALA A 42 -1.76 -11.69 -12.95
C ALA A 42 -1.71 -12.78 -14.04
N LEU A 43 -0.52 -13.32 -14.33
CA LEU A 43 -0.31 -14.39 -15.31
C LEU A 43 -0.68 -15.77 -14.77
N LEU A 44 -0.78 -15.93 -13.44
CA LEU A 44 -1.19 -17.18 -12.81
C LEU A 44 -2.73 -17.22 -12.66
N PRO A 45 -3.39 -18.30 -13.12
CA PRO A 45 -4.80 -18.55 -12.84
C PRO A 45 -5.07 -18.53 -11.33
N ALA A 46 -6.20 -17.98 -10.91
CA ALA A 46 -6.52 -17.80 -9.48
C ALA A 46 -6.38 -19.08 -8.64
N GLY A 47 -6.74 -20.24 -9.20
CA GLY A 47 -6.62 -21.54 -8.51
C GLY A 47 -5.19 -22.06 -8.35
N LEU A 48 -4.22 -21.52 -9.09
CA LEU A 48 -2.80 -21.92 -9.05
C LEU A 48 -1.91 -20.93 -8.28
N ARG A 49 -2.49 -19.83 -7.79
CA ARG A 49 -1.79 -18.84 -6.94
C ARG A 49 -1.56 -19.34 -5.52
N GLN A 50 -2.40 -20.27 -5.07
CA GLN A 50 -2.39 -20.79 -3.72
C GLN A 50 -1.80 -22.21 -3.72
N ARG A 51 -0.84 -22.48 -2.83
CA ARG A 51 -0.31 -23.83 -2.63
C ARG A 51 -1.42 -24.78 -2.17
N ASP A 52 -1.26 -26.06 -2.50
CA ASP A 52 -2.15 -27.10 -1.99
C ASP A 52 -2.09 -27.13 -0.46
N GLN A 53 -3.19 -26.70 0.18
CA GLN A 53 -3.28 -26.60 1.64
C GLN A 53 -3.53 -27.95 2.32
N THR A 54 -3.62 -29.04 1.55
CA THR A 54 -3.93 -30.36 2.08
C THR A 54 -3.13 -31.44 1.37
N GLN A 55 -2.59 -32.38 2.15
CA GLN A 55 -2.03 -33.64 1.62
C GLN A 55 -3.10 -34.70 1.34
N LYS A 56 -4.38 -34.33 1.43
CA LYS A 56 -5.48 -35.29 1.28
C LYS A 56 -5.68 -35.56 -0.21
N PRO A 57 -5.77 -36.84 -0.63
CA PRO A 57 -6.08 -37.16 -2.01
C PRO A 57 -7.48 -36.62 -2.38
N PRO A 58 -7.71 -36.27 -3.66
CA PRO A 58 -9.00 -35.75 -4.11
C PRO A 58 -10.12 -36.70 -3.72
N THR A 59 -11.00 -36.24 -2.82
CA THR A 59 -12.08 -37.08 -2.26
C THR A 59 -13.28 -37.04 -3.20
N GLY A 60 -13.11 -37.62 -4.40
CA GLY A 60 -14.19 -37.81 -5.39
C GLY A 60 -14.91 -36.53 -5.85
N PRO A 61 -16.03 -36.68 -6.59
CA PRO A 61 -16.82 -35.55 -7.05
C PRO A 61 -17.53 -34.83 -5.89
N PHE A 62 -17.75 -33.53 -6.05
CA PHE A 62 -18.41 -32.69 -5.05
C PHE A 62 -19.83 -33.19 -4.71
N LYS A 63 -20.04 -33.62 -3.47
CA LYS A 63 -21.35 -34.04 -2.94
C LYS A 63 -21.96 -32.94 -2.09
N ARG A 64 -22.84 -32.14 -2.70
CA ARG A 64 -23.50 -30.98 -2.06
C ARG A 64 -24.25 -31.34 -0.77
N GLU A 65 -25.00 -32.45 -0.77
CA GLU A 65 -25.85 -32.84 0.36
C GLU A 65 -25.02 -33.19 1.60
N GLU A 66 -23.93 -33.94 1.43
CA GLU A 66 -23.01 -34.30 2.52
C GLU A 66 -22.32 -33.05 3.10
N LEU A 67 -21.93 -32.08 2.24
CA LEU A 67 -21.36 -30.81 2.70
C LEU A 67 -22.38 -30.01 3.51
N MET A 68 -23.61 -29.86 3.02
CA MET A 68 -24.66 -29.14 3.74
C MET A 68 -24.94 -29.78 5.10
N ALA A 69 -25.04 -31.11 5.16
CA ALA A 69 -25.22 -31.83 6.42
C ALA A 69 -24.04 -31.64 7.38
N HIS A 70 -22.80 -31.61 6.88
CA HIS A 70 -21.62 -31.33 7.68
C HIS A 70 -21.63 -29.90 8.25
N LEU A 71 -21.93 -28.90 7.41
CA LEU A 71 -22.00 -27.50 7.81
C LEU A 71 -23.12 -27.24 8.82
N GLU A 72 -24.30 -27.84 8.64
CA GLU A 72 -25.40 -27.76 9.60
C GLU A 72 -25.04 -28.39 10.94
N LYS A 73 -24.36 -29.55 10.92
CA LYS A 73 -23.88 -30.20 12.14
C LYS A 73 -22.84 -29.33 12.85
N GLN A 74 -21.88 -28.80 12.12
CA GLN A 74 -20.86 -27.92 12.66
C GLN A 74 -21.48 -26.63 13.25
N ALA A 75 -22.44 -26.02 12.56
CA ALA A 75 -23.16 -24.84 13.05
C ALA A 75 -23.97 -25.12 14.33
N LYS A 76 -24.54 -26.32 14.48
CA LYS A 76 -25.23 -26.74 15.71
C LYS A 76 -24.28 -27.03 16.86
N ASP A 77 -23.09 -27.57 16.57
CA ASP A 77 -22.09 -27.94 17.57
C ASP A 77 -21.30 -26.72 18.09
N VAL A 78 -21.15 -25.68 17.26
CA VAL A 78 -20.55 -24.39 17.66
C VAL A 78 -21.52 -23.67 18.60
N LYS A 79 -21.11 -23.51 19.87
CA LYS A 79 -21.88 -22.76 20.85
C LYS A 79 -21.86 -21.26 20.54
N ASP A 80 -23.00 -20.61 20.70
CA ASP A 80 -23.10 -19.16 20.63
C ASP A 80 -22.21 -18.51 21.69
N ARG A 81 -21.56 -17.42 21.31
CA ARG A 81 -20.73 -16.62 22.22
C ARG A 81 -21.64 -15.97 23.26
N GLU A 82 -21.30 -16.11 24.53
CA GLU A 82 -22.03 -15.44 25.60
C GLU A 82 -21.80 -13.92 25.53
N ASP A 83 -22.88 -13.17 25.33
CA ASP A 83 -22.85 -11.71 25.35
C ASP A 83 -22.71 -11.21 26.79
N LEU A 84 -21.66 -10.41 27.06
CA LEU A 84 -21.42 -9.83 28.40
C LEU A 84 -22.57 -8.95 28.89
N VAL A 85 -23.40 -8.43 27.98
CA VAL A 85 -24.57 -7.60 28.28
C VAL A 85 -25.73 -8.05 27.39
N PRO A 86 -26.80 -8.65 27.94
CA PRO A 86 -27.94 -9.07 27.14
C PRO A 86 -28.63 -7.86 26.52
N PHE A 87 -28.93 -7.95 25.22
CA PHE A 87 -29.62 -6.91 24.48
C PHE A 87 -31.07 -6.73 25.00
N THR A 88 -31.37 -5.57 25.59
CA THR A 88 -32.66 -5.28 26.22
C THR A 88 -33.71 -4.65 25.30
N GLY A 89 -33.39 -4.34 24.04
CA GLY A 89 -34.34 -3.86 23.04
C GLY A 89 -34.94 -2.46 23.23
N GLU A 90 -34.56 -1.73 24.29
CA GLU A 90 -35.11 -0.40 24.56
C GLU A 90 -34.40 0.70 23.74
N LYS A 91 -35.14 1.37 22.84
CA LYS A 91 -34.65 2.58 22.15
C LYS A 91 -34.61 3.76 23.13
N ARG A 92 -33.44 4.05 23.68
CA ARG A 92 -33.22 5.23 24.54
C ARG A 92 -33.10 6.50 23.70
N GLY A 93 -34.03 7.45 23.85
CA GLY A 93 -33.92 8.81 23.31
C GLY A 93 -35.22 9.36 22.70
N LYS A 94 -35.33 10.69 22.63
CA LYS A 94 -36.44 11.36 21.92
C LYS A 94 -36.17 11.35 20.41
N ALA A 95 -37.18 11.07 19.60
CA ALA A 95 -37.07 11.15 18.14
C ALA A 95 -36.71 12.58 17.71
N TRP A 96 -35.65 12.69 16.89
CA TRP A 96 -35.14 13.97 16.41
C TRP A 96 -36.15 14.65 15.48
N ILE A 97 -36.46 15.93 15.73
CA ILE A 97 -37.29 16.77 14.85
C ILE A 97 -36.38 17.84 14.22
N PRO A 98 -36.30 17.96 12.88
CA PRO A 98 -35.47 18.96 12.22
C PRO A 98 -35.91 20.40 12.55
N LYS A 99 -34.96 21.28 12.89
CA LYS A 99 -35.22 22.71 13.09
C LYS A 99 -35.19 23.44 11.75
N GLN A 100 -36.20 24.26 11.46
CA GLN A 100 -36.19 25.18 10.32
C GLN A 100 -35.30 26.39 10.63
N LYS A 101 -34.37 26.72 9.72
CA LYS A 101 -33.53 27.93 9.85
C LYS A 101 -34.27 29.13 9.23
N PRO A 102 -34.40 30.27 9.92
CA PRO A 102 -34.81 31.51 9.29
C PRO A 102 -33.75 31.95 8.28
N MET A 103 -34.20 32.52 7.16
CA MET A 103 -33.35 33.04 6.10
C MET A 103 -32.90 34.46 6.51
N ASP A 104 -31.61 34.66 6.75
CA ASP A 104 -31.07 35.97 7.11
C ASP A 104 -31.18 36.95 5.92
N PRO A 105 -31.60 38.20 6.15
CA PRO A 105 -31.72 39.20 5.10
C PRO A 105 -30.33 39.75 4.74
N VAL A 106 -29.95 39.54 3.47
CA VAL A 106 -29.16 40.40 2.59
C VAL A 106 -27.91 41.07 3.18
N LEU A 107 -26.75 40.57 2.72
CA LEU A 107 -25.43 41.18 2.77
C LEU A 107 -25.49 42.70 2.46
N GLU A 108 -25.43 43.54 3.49
CA GLU A 108 -25.09 44.95 3.33
C GLU A 108 -23.60 45.01 2.96
N SER A 109 -23.26 45.65 1.85
CA SER A 109 -21.87 45.79 1.41
C SER A 109 -21.09 46.53 2.50
N VAL A 110 -20.22 45.81 3.20
CA VAL A 110 -19.37 46.38 4.25
C VAL A 110 -18.38 47.34 3.62
N THR A 111 -18.68 48.64 3.68
CA THR A 111 -17.73 49.71 3.35
C THR A 111 -16.82 49.92 4.55
N LEU A 112 -15.52 49.68 4.40
CA LEU A 112 -14.54 49.94 5.44
C LEU A 112 -14.31 51.45 5.58
N GLU A 113 -13.88 51.88 6.76
CA GLU A 113 -13.42 53.24 6.96
C GLU A 113 -12.13 53.46 6.13
N PRO A 114 -11.92 54.65 5.54
CA PRO A 114 -10.81 54.91 4.62
C PRO A 114 -9.42 54.66 5.24
N GLU A 115 -9.28 54.89 6.55
CA GLU A 115 -8.04 54.59 7.29
C GLU A 115 -7.76 53.07 7.37
N LEU A 116 -8.81 52.25 7.49
CA LEU A 116 -8.70 50.80 7.59
C LEU A 116 -8.41 50.16 6.23
N GLU A 117 -8.98 50.72 5.17
CA GLU A 117 -8.72 50.30 3.78
C GLU A 117 -7.27 50.58 3.37
N GLU A 118 -6.73 51.75 3.72
CA GLU A 118 -5.33 52.10 3.48
C GLU A 118 -4.37 51.21 4.30
N ALA A 119 -4.70 50.90 5.56
CA ALA A 119 -3.92 49.99 6.38
C ALA A 119 -3.91 48.56 5.82
N LEU A 120 -5.06 48.07 5.34
CA LEU A 120 -5.17 46.74 4.73
C LEU A 120 -4.41 46.65 3.40
N ALA A 121 -4.45 47.70 2.59
CA ALA A 121 -3.75 47.75 1.30
C ALA A 121 -2.21 47.77 1.44
N ASN A 122 -1.70 48.32 2.56
CA ASN A 122 -0.27 48.41 2.86
C ASN A 122 0.25 47.29 3.79
N ALA A 123 -0.63 46.44 4.31
CA ALA A 123 -0.25 45.35 5.21
C ALA A 123 0.64 44.33 4.50
N SER A 124 1.63 43.81 5.23
CA SER A 124 2.49 42.73 4.72
C SER A 124 1.76 41.38 4.71
N ASP A 125 2.20 40.46 3.84
CA ASP A 125 1.63 39.10 3.75
C ASP A 125 1.65 38.35 5.10
N ALA A 126 2.64 38.64 5.96
CA ALA A 126 2.74 38.08 7.30
C ALA A 126 1.63 38.60 8.23
N GLU A 127 1.39 39.92 8.22
CA GLU A 127 0.33 40.54 9.04
C GLU A 127 -1.07 40.11 8.58
N LEU A 128 -1.27 39.95 7.27
CA LEU A 128 -2.51 39.40 6.71
C LEU A 128 -2.74 37.95 7.15
N CYS A 129 -1.68 37.13 7.21
CA CYS A 129 -1.75 35.76 7.71
C CYS A 129 -2.13 35.70 9.19
N ASP A 130 -1.53 36.56 10.01
CA ASP A 130 -1.83 36.66 11.45
C ASP A 130 -3.28 37.11 11.70
N ILE A 131 -3.75 38.10 10.94
CA ILE A 131 -5.15 38.54 10.98
C ILE A 131 -6.08 37.39 10.59
N ALA A 132 -5.78 36.66 9.52
CA ALA A 132 -6.57 35.51 9.09
C ALA A 132 -6.58 34.37 10.13
N ALA A 133 -5.47 34.16 10.84
CA ALA A 133 -5.38 33.20 11.93
C ALA A 133 -6.26 33.61 13.13
N ILE A 134 -6.22 34.88 13.54
CA ILE A 134 -7.04 35.42 14.63
C ILE A 134 -8.54 35.36 14.29
N LEU A 135 -8.92 35.67 13.05
CA LEU A 135 -10.30 35.58 12.58
C LEU A 135 -10.78 34.14 12.30
N GLY A 136 -9.90 33.14 12.40
CA GLY A 136 -10.26 31.73 12.14
C GLY A 136 -10.50 31.39 10.66
N MET A 137 -10.04 32.25 9.74
CA MET A 137 -10.23 32.09 8.28
C MET A 137 -9.47 30.88 7.69
N HIS A 138 -8.49 30.33 8.42
CA HIS A 138 -7.80 29.09 8.03
C HIS A 138 -8.76 27.89 7.89
N THR A 139 -9.91 27.90 8.57
CA THR A 139 -10.95 26.86 8.45
C THR A 139 -11.68 26.88 7.10
N LEU A 140 -11.57 27.98 6.35
CA LEU A 140 -12.16 28.16 5.03
C LEU A 140 -11.22 27.73 3.91
N MET A 141 -9.97 27.37 4.23
CA MET A 141 -8.99 26.86 3.28
C MET A 141 -9.15 25.35 3.11
N SER A 142 -8.83 24.85 1.92
CA SER A 142 -8.66 23.40 1.74
C SER A 142 -7.45 22.90 2.52
N ASN A 143 -7.46 21.62 2.94
CA ASN A 143 -6.31 21.00 3.60
C ASN A 143 -5.01 21.18 2.80
N GLN A 144 -5.08 21.09 1.47
CA GLN A 144 -3.92 21.29 0.61
C GLN A 144 -3.37 22.73 0.71
N GLN A 145 -4.23 23.75 0.57
CA GLN A 145 -3.82 25.15 0.69
C GLN A 145 -3.24 25.46 2.08
N TYR A 146 -3.79 24.84 3.13
CA TYR A 146 -3.30 24.99 4.49
C TYR A 146 -1.85 24.47 4.65
N TYR A 147 -1.57 23.24 4.21
CA TYR A 147 -0.22 22.68 4.31
C TYR A 147 0.79 23.38 3.39
N GLU A 148 0.37 23.83 2.20
CA GLU A 148 1.23 24.62 1.33
C GLU A 148 1.57 25.99 1.92
N ALA A 149 0.62 26.66 2.57
CA ALA A 149 0.84 27.93 3.27
C ALA A 149 1.72 27.77 4.53
N LEU A 150 1.67 26.63 5.22
CA LEU A 150 2.59 26.35 6.34
C LEU A 150 4.04 26.14 5.87
N GLY A 151 4.22 25.53 4.70
CA GLY A 151 5.56 25.22 4.15
C GLY A 151 6.15 26.30 3.25
N SER A 152 5.34 27.28 2.82
CA SER A 152 5.74 28.35 1.91
C SER A 152 5.16 29.68 2.35
N SER A 153 6.00 30.72 2.45
CA SER A 153 5.57 32.10 2.72
C SER A 153 4.85 32.77 1.54
N THR A 154 4.48 32.01 0.50
CA THR A 154 3.87 32.54 -0.72
C THR A 154 2.40 32.15 -0.77
N ILE A 155 1.52 33.13 -1.02
CA ILE A 155 0.07 32.91 -1.16
C ILE A 155 -0.20 32.00 -2.37
N VAL A 156 -0.62 30.76 -2.12
CA VAL A 156 -0.89 29.76 -3.16
C VAL A 156 -2.22 29.95 -3.89
N ASN A 157 -3.13 30.78 -3.35
CA ASN A 157 -4.41 31.07 -3.98
C ASN A 157 -4.75 32.57 -3.92
N LYS A 158 -4.75 33.23 -5.08
CA LYS A 158 -5.13 34.64 -5.24
C LYS A 158 -6.57 34.84 -5.73
N GLU A 159 -7.32 33.77 -5.96
CA GLU A 159 -8.63 33.80 -6.64
C GLU A 159 -9.81 34.01 -5.67
N GLY A 160 -9.55 34.19 -4.36
CA GLY A 160 -10.57 34.51 -3.35
C GLY A 160 -11.51 33.36 -2.97
N LEU A 161 -12.42 33.61 -2.02
CA LEU A 161 -13.33 32.61 -1.42
C LEU A 161 -14.37 32.04 -2.41
N ASN A 162 -14.63 32.72 -3.52
CA ASN A 162 -15.56 32.28 -4.58
C ASN A 162 -14.87 31.50 -5.70
N SER A 163 -13.58 31.13 -5.54
CA SER A 163 -12.85 30.35 -6.55
C SER A 163 -13.38 28.91 -6.62
N VAL A 164 -13.45 28.38 -7.84
CA VAL A 164 -13.80 26.98 -8.09
C VAL A 164 -12.65 26.09 -7.57
N ILE A 165 -12.97 25.17 -6.66
CA ILE A 165 -11.99 24.21 -6.13
C ILE A 165 -11.43 23.38 -7.29
N LYS A 166 -10.13 23.56 -7.56
CA LYS A 166 -9.40 22.79 -8.56
C LYS A 166 -8.97 21.45 -7.95
N PRO A 167 -9.01 20.34 -8.71
CA PRO A 167 -8.46 19.08 -8.23
C PRO A 167 -6.95 19.21 -8.00
N THR A 168 -6.44 18.45 -7.03
CA THR A 168 -5.00 18.39 -6.73
C THR A 168 -4.24 18.00 -7.99
N GLN A 169 -3.32 18.86 -8.43
CA GLN A 169 -2.43 18.55 -9.54
C GLN A 169 -1.41 17.50 -9.09
N TYR A 170 -1.27 16.43 -9.88
CA TYR A 170 -0.26 15.41 -9.63
C TYR A 170 1.13 16.05 -9.76
N LYS A 171 1.92 16.00 -8.68
CA LYS A 171 3.32 16.39 -8.74
C LYS A 171 4.06 15.31 -9.52
N PRO A 172 4.64 15.60 -10.70
CA PRO A 172 5.42 14.60 -11.43
C PRO A 172 6.55 14.14 -10.51
N VAL A 173 6.58 12.84 -10.21
CA VAL A 173 7.71 12.25 -9.49
C VAL A 173 8.89 12.27 -10.45
N PRO A 174 10.04 12.83 -10.04
CA PRO A 174 11.25 12.75 -10.86
C PRO A 174 11.57 11.29 -11.19
N ASP A 175 11.86 10.98 -12.45
CA ASP A 175 12.36 9.67 -12.84
C ASP A 175 13.78 9.53 -12.30
N GLU A 176 13.91 8.96 -11.10
CA GLU A 176 15.21 8.63 -10.52
C GLU A 176 15.84 7.47 -11.30
N GLU A 177 17.15 7.54 -11.52
CA GLU A 177 17.88 6.46 -12.18
C GLU A 177 17.81 5.16 -11.34
N PRO A 178 17.72 3.99 -11.99
CA PRO A 178 17.71 2.71 -11.28
C PRO A 178 18.95 2.56 -10.39
N ASN A 179 18.76 1.99 -9.21
CA ASN A 179 19.86 1.72 -8.29
C ASN A 179 20.92 0.81 -8.96
N SER A 180 22.15 1.31 -9.05
CA SER A 180 23.28 0.65 -9.72
C SER A 180 24.10 -0.26 -8.80
N THR A 181 23.64 -0.49 -7.57
CA THR A 181 24.34 -1.33 -6.59
C THR A 181 24.42 -2.79 -7.05
N ASP A 182 25.64 -3.34 -7.09
CA ASP A 182 25.88 -4.74 -7.39
C ASP A 182 25.58 -5.63 -6.17
N VAL A 183 24.56 -6.47 -6.32
CA VAL A 183 24.05 -7.36 -5.27
C VAL A 183 25.08 -8.42 -4.86
N GLU A 184 25.81 -9.03 -5.80
CA GLU A 184 26.75 -10.10 -5.46
C GLU A 184 28.03 -9.54 -4.84
N ALA A 185 28.53 -8.42 -5.38
CA ALA A 185 29.72 -7.77 -4.85
C ALA A 185 29.47 -7.25 -3.43
N THR A 186 28.30 -6.66 -3.17
CA THR A 186 27.93 -6.18 -1.83
C THR A 186 27.77 -7.34 -0.85
N LEU A 187 27.13 -8.45 -1.25
CA LEU A 187 27.02 -9.64 -0.39
C LEU A 187 28.40 -10.16 0.04
N LYS A 188 29.35 -10.25 -0.89
CA LYS A 188 30.72 -10.67 -0.59
C LYS A 188 31.43 -9.72 0.38
N ARG A 189 31.23 -8.42 0.22
CA ARG A 189 31.81 -7.41 1.14
C ARG A 189 31.24 -7.51 2.55
N ILE A 190 29.94 -7.79 2.67
CA ILE A 190 29.30 -8.03 3.96
C ILE A 190 29.86 -9.29 4.62
N GLN A 191 30.03 -10.37 3.84
CA GLN A 191 30.64 -11.61 4.31
C GLN A 191 32.11 -11.43 4.74
N SER A 192 32.87 -10.57 4.06
CA SER A 192 34.25 -10.24 4.44
C SER A 192 34.36 -9.21 5.59
N ASN A 193 33.22 -8.76 6.15
CA ASN A 193 33.14 -7.72 7.17
C ASN A 193 33.94 -6.45 6.83
N ASP A 194 33.75 -5.96 5.60
CA ASP A 194 34.43 -4.76 5.09
C ASP A 194 34.13 -3.54 6.00
N PRO A 195 35.15 -2.89 6.61
CA PRO A 195 34.93 -1.75 7.49
C PRO A 195 34.45 -0.49 6.75
N GLU A 196 34.64 -0.40 5.43
CA GLU A 196 34.18 0.77 4.65
C GLU A 196 32.69 0.70 4.29
N LEU A 197 32.08 -0.48 4.40
CA LEU A 197 30.68 -0.70 4.02
C LEU A 197 29.74 -0.44 5.19
N GLU A 198 29.40 0.83 5.41
CA GLU A 198 28.47 1.23 6.48
C GLU A 198 26.99 1.20 6.05
N GLU A 199 26.71 1.45 4.76
CA GLU A 199 25.35 1.56 4.23
C GLU A 199 25.15 0.62 3.04
N VAL A 200 24.13 -0.22 3.12
CA VAL A 200 23.74 -1.17 2.08
C VAL A 200 22.33 -0.83 1.62
N ASN A 201 22.24 -0.33 0.40
CA ASN A 201 20.99 0.08 -0.23
C ASN A 201 20.67 -0.80 -1.44
N LEU A 202 19.70 -1.71 -1.29
CA LEU A 202 19.19 -2.56 -2.36
C LEU A 202 17.82 -2.09 -2.87
N ASN A 203 17.43 -0.84 -2.60
CA ASN A 203 16.10 -0.34 -2.96
C ASN A 203 15.89 -0.36 -4.47
N ASN A 204 14.68 -0.76 -4.87
CA ASN A 204 14.19 -0.77 -6.26
C ASN A 204 15.05 -1.59 -7.24
N ILE A 205 15.91 -2.47 -6.74
CA ILE A 205 16.62 -3.43 -7.60
C ILE A 205 15.65 -4.55 -7.96
N MET A 206 15.39 -4.69 -9.26
CA MET A 206 14.45 -5.70 -9.76
C MET A 206 15.08 -7.09 -9.76
N ASN A 207 14.28 -8.10 -9.44
CA ASN A 207 14.61 -9.53 -9.58
C ASN A 207 15.80 -10.02 -8.74
N ILE A 208 15.91 -9.59 -7.48
CA ILE A 208 16.82 -10.23 -6.53
C ILE A 208 16.22 -11.58 -6.10
N PRO A 209 16.92 -12.72 -6.27
CA PRO A 209 16.43 -14.01 -5.80
C PRO A 209 16.23 -14.03 -4.29
N ILE A 210 15.18 -14.71 -3.83
CA ILE A 210 14.85 -14.82 -2.40
C ILE A 210 15.99 -15.49 -1.59
N PRO A 211 16.67 -16.55 -2.10
CA PRO A 211 17.81 -17.13 -1.42
C PRO A 211 18.95 -16.13 -1.20
N THR A 212 19.16 -15.20 -2.15
CA THR A 212 20.18 -14.16 -2.03
C THR A 212 19.84 -13.18 -0.91
N LEU A 213 18.57 -12.76 -0.80
CA LEU A 213 18.12 -11.91 0.32
C LEU A 213 18.25 -12.61 1.67
N LYS A 214 17.97 -13.91 1.75
CA LYS A 214 18.23 -14.71 2.96
C LYS A 214 19.73 -14.75 3.29
N ALA A 215 20.59 -14.91 2.29
CA ALA A 215 22.04 -14.87 2.48
C ALA A 215 22.53 -13.52 3.00
N PHE A 216 21.92 -12.39 2.60
CA PHE A 216 22.19 -11.08 3.20
C PHE A 216 21.83 -11.05 4.68
N ALA A 217 20.64 -11.54 5.05
CA ALA A 217 20.20 -11.58 6.44
C ALA A 217 21.14 -12.44 7.31
N GLU A 218 21.57 -13.60 6.81
CA GLU A 218 22.54 -14.45 7.51
C GLU A 218 23.93 -13.81 7.62
N ALA A 219 24.43 -13.20 6.55
CA ALA A 219 25.73 -12.53 6.56
C ALA A 219 25.77 -11.34 7.54
N LEU A 220 24.65 -10.62 7.66
CA LEU A 220 24.51 -9.49 8.58
C LEU A 220 24.54 -9.92 10.06
N LYS A 221 24.23 -11.19 10.40
CA LYS A 221 24.32 -11.68 11.80
C LYS A 221 25.75 -11.60 12.35
N SER A 222 26.75 -11.83 11.51
CA SER A 222 28.17 -11.78 11.88
C SER A 222 28.85 -10.45 11.57
N ASN A 223 28.17 -9.55 10.85
CA ASN A 223 28.74 -8.29 10.41
C ASN A 223 28.66 -7.23 11.52
N THR A 224 29.69 -6.39 11.64
CA THR A 224 29.77 -5.33 12.65
C THR A 224 29.89 -3.92 12.06
N SER A 225 30.04 -3.81 10.75
CA SER A 225 30.35 -2.56 10.04
C SER A 225 29.09 -1.88 9.49
N VAL A 226 28.12 -2.67 9.02
CA VAL A 226 26.88 -2.17 8.41
C VAL A 226 25.96 -1.57 9.48
N LYS A 227 25.60 -0.29 9.28
CA LYS A 227 24.69 0.48 10.15
C LYS A 227 23.31 0.64 9.56
N LYS A 228 23.21 0.68 8.23
CA LYS A 228 21.93 0.85 7.52
C LYS A 228 21.78 -0.22 6.44
N PHE A 229 20.68 -0.94 6.49
CA PHE A 229 20.29 -1.92 5.50
C PHE A 229 18.89 -1.60 4.99
N SER A 230 18.73 -1.44 3.68
CA SER A 230 17.46 -1.08 3.04
C SER A 230 17.18 -1.97 1.84
N ILE A 231 15.98 -2.56 1.80
CA ILE A 231 15.53 -3.51 0.78
C ILE A 231 14.12 -3.17 0.26
N VAL A 232 13.83 -1.89 0.11
CA VAL A 232 12.49 -1.42 -0.31
C VAL A 232 12.24 -1.76 -1.78
N GLY A 233 11.06 -2.31 -2.09
CA GLY A 233 10.68 -2.58 -3.48
C GLY A 233 11.40 -3.77 -4.13
N THR A 234 11.97 -4.69 -3.35
CA THR A 234 12.73 -5.85 -3.86
C THR A 234 11.93 -7.16 -3.90
N ARG A 235 10.61 -7.12 -3.72
CA ARG A 235 9.73 -8.31 -3.62
C ARG A 235 10.10 -9.30 -2.50
N SER A 236 10.65 -8.79 -1.40
CA SER A 236 10.90 -9.57 -0.18
C SER A 236 9.59 -10.14 0.39
N ASN A 237 9.64 -11.41 0.84
CA ASN A 237 8.51 -12.18 1.36
C ASN A 237 8.75 -12.61 2.84
N ASP A 238 7.76 -13.23 3.48
CA ASP A 238 7.85 -13.68 4.89
C ASP A 238 9.12 -14.49 5.19
N PRO A 239 9.56 -15.44 4.34
CA PRO A 239 10.82 -16.15 4.55
C PRO A 239 12.07 -15.26 4.67
N VAL A 240 12.11 -14.11 4.00
CA VAL A 240 13.21 -13.13 4.14
C VAL A 240 13.09 -12.38 5.47
N ALA A 241 11.86 -12.09 5.91
CA ALA A 241 11.62 -11.41 7.18
C ALA A 241 11.96 -12.29 8.41
N PHE A 242 11.84 -13.61 8.28
CA PHE A 242 12.20 -14.56 9.35
C PHE A 242 13.69 -14.93 9.41
N ALA A 243 14.45 -14.69 8.35
CA ALA A 243 15.86 -15.08 8.23
C ALA A 243 16.76 -14.30 9.18
#